data_AF-A0AAV9I2A6-F1
#
_entry.id   AF-A0AAV9I2A6-F1
#
_cell.length_a   1.000
_cell.length_b   1.000
_cell.length_c   1.000
_cell.angle_alpha   90.00
_cell.angle_beta   90.00
_cell.angle_gamma   90.00
#
_symmetry.space_group_name_H-M   'P 1'
#
loop_
_entity.id
_entity.type
_entity.pdbx_description
1 polymer ?
#
loop_
_entity_poly.entity_id
_entity_poly.type
_entity_poly.pdbx_seq_one_letter_code
_entity_poly.pdbx_strand_id
1 'polypeptide(L)' 'MPELKDKNGEPIHVGDHVYARSRGGRHEGEVDKIVTTEEEAKEEGVKHPPKVLYTDQHGHHVSHNPEVIEHGEYKKK' A
#
# COMPACT_ATOMS: atom_id res chain seq x y z
N MET A 1 -9.61 2.74 16.91
CA MET A 1 -8.31 2.89 16.25
C MET A 1 -8.53 3.76 15.02
N PRO A 2 -7.67 4.74 14.72
CA PRO A 2 -7.83 5.55 13.51
C PRO A 2 -7.79 4.63 12.28
N GLU A 3 -8.79 4.77 11.40
CA GLU A 3 -8.85 4.01 10.15
C GLU A 3 -7.73 4.49 9.22
N LEU A 4 -6.95 3.55 8.69
CA LEU A 4 -5.93 3.87 7.72
C LEU A 4 -6.59 4.11 6.36
N LYS A 5 -6.38 5.29 5.79
CA LYS A 5 -7.05 5.73 4.57
C LYS A 5 -6.07 5.90 3.43
N ASP A 6 -6.53 5.62 2.24
CA ASP A 6 -5.82 5.89 1.00
C ASP A 6 -5.81 7.40 0.69
N LYS A 7 -5.20 7.75 -0.44
CA LYS A 7 -5.12 9.13 -0.94
C LYS A 7 -6.48 9.81 -1.15
N ASN A 8 -7.54 9.04 -1.39
CA ASN A 8 -8.90 9.52 -1.64
C ASN A 8 -9.76 9.52 -0.37
N GLY A 9 -9.21 9.07 0.77
CA GLY A 9 -9.93 8.99 2.05
C GLY A 9 -10.69 7.68 2.23
N GLU A 10 -10.50 6.70 1.36
CA GLU A 10 -11.11 5.37 1.45
C GLU A 10 -10.30 4.49 2.43
N PRO A 11 -10.94 3.83 3.41
CA PRO A 11 -10.24 2.93 4.32
C PRO A 11 -9.59 1.76 3.57
N ILE A 12 -8.33 1.46 3.90
CA ILE A 12 -7.55 0.35 3.31
C ILE A 12 -7.63 -0.88 4.22
N HIS A 13 -7.90 -2.04 3.64
CA HIS A 13 -7.91 -3.33 4.29
C HIS A 13 -7.02 -4.35 3.57
N VAL A 14 -6.68 -5.42 4.27
CA VAL A 14 -6.00 -6.58 3.67
C VAL A 14 -6.91 -7.23 2.63
N GLY A 15 -6.35 -7.55 1.46
CA GLY A 15 -7.07 -8.07 0.30
C GLY A 15 -7.60 -6.99 -0.66
N ASP A 16 -7.56 -5.71 -0.28
CA ASP A 16 -7.94 -4.64 -1.20
C ASP A 16 -6.94 -4.54 -2.36
N HIS A 17 -7.46 -4.42 -3.59
CA HIS A 17 -6.60 -4.16 -4.74
C HIS A 17 -6.24 -2.67 -4.75
N VAL A 18 -4.94 -2.39 -4.72
CA VAL A 18 -4.41 -1.04 -4.63
C VAL A 18 -3.31 -0.80 -5.64
N TYR A 19 -3.05 0.47 -5.94
CA TYR A 19 -1.92 0.84 -6.77
C TYR A 19 -1.25 2.13 -6.32
N ALA A 20 0.04 2.22 -6.62
CA ALA A 20 0.82 3.45 -6.54
C ALA A 20 1.37 3.81 -7.93
N ARG A 21 1.27 5.10 -8.29
CA ARG A 21 1.78 5.61 -9.57
C ARG A 21 3.28 5.85 -9.47
N SER A 22 4.01 5.44 -10.50
CA SER A 22 5.42 5.80 -10.69
C SER A 22 5.62 6.44 -12.06
N ARG A 23 6.77 7.09 -12.26
CA ARG A 23 7.09 7.73 -13.55
C ARG A 23 7.28 6.64 -14.62
N GLY A 24 6.30 6.53 -15.52
CA GLY A 24 6.33 5.54 -16.60
C GLY A 24 5.69 4.20 -16.26
N GLY A 25 5.03 4.06 -15.11
CA GLY A 25 4.40 2.80 -14.71
C GLY A 25 3.57 2.89 -13.44
N ARG A 26 3.35 1.74 -12.83
CA ARG A 26 2.62 1.56 -11.58
C ARG A 26 3.19 0.37 -10.81
N HIS A 27 2.94 0.35 -9.52
CA HIS A 27 2.97 -0.85 -8.72
C HIS A 27 1.52 -1.09 -8.29
N GLU A 28 0.94 -2.20 -8.71
CA GLU A 28 -0.43 -2.58 -8.35
C GLU A 28 -0.46 -4.01 -7.82
N GLY A 29 -1.29 -4.27 -6.83
CA GLY A 29 -1.39 -5.56 -6.18
C GLY A 29 -2.44 -5.58 -5.09
N GLU A 30 -2.66 -6.75 -4.52
CA GLU A 30 -3.54 -6.91 -3.36
C GLU A 30 -2.78 -6.64 -2.07
N VAL A 31 -3.40 -5.93 -1.13
CA VAL A 31 -2.78 -5.64 0.17
C VAL A 31 -2.56 -6.93 0.95
N ASP A 32 -1.30 -7.24 1.24
CA ASP A 32 -0.89 -8.40 2.03
C ASP A 32 -0.95 -8.08 3.54
N LYS A 33 -0.45 -6.90 3.93
CA LYS A 33 -0.36 -6.48 5.34
C LYS A 33 -0.41 -4.97 5.49
N ILE A 34 -0.99 -4.52 6.59
CA ILE A 34 -0.96 -3.13 7.02
C ILE A 34 -0.13 -3.06 8.30
N VAL A 35 0.95 -2.29 8.24
CA VAL A 35 1.87 -2.05 9.36
C VAL A 35 1.52 -0.69 9.95
N THR A 36 1.11 -0.67 11.21
CA THR A 36 0.73 0.58 11.90
C THR A 36 1.63 0.92 13.08
N THR A 37 2.39 -0.04 13.58
CA THR A 37 3.26 0.12 14.74
C THR A 37 4.74 0.01 14.37
N GLU A 38 5.61 0.59 15.20
CA GLU A 38 7.07 0.49 15.04
C GLU A 38 7.58 -0.95 15.26
N GLU A 39 6.89 -1.74 16.09
CA GLU A 39 7.23 -3.15 16.33
C GLU A 39 7.01 -3.99 15.08
N GLU A 40 5.81 -3.90 14.49
CA GLU A 40 5.51 -4.56 13.20
C GLU A 40 6.43 -4.07 12.08
N ALA A 41 6.76 -2.77 12.05
CA ALA A 41 7.66 -2.22 11.06
C ALA A 41 9.06 -2.84 11.15
N LYS A 42 9.56 -3.06 12.37
CA LYS A 42 10.84 -3.72 12.60
C LYS A 42 10.82 -5.20 12.22
N GLU A 43 9.73 -5.92 12.49
CA GLU A 43 9.55 -7.31 12.09
C GLU A 43 9.53 -7.47 10.56
N GLU A 44 8.82 -6.59 9.87
CA GLU A 44 8.71 -6.58 8.40
C GLU A 44 9.90 -5.90 7.70
N GLY A 45 10.85 -5.35 8.45
CA GLY A 45 12.01 -4.65 7.90
C GLY A 45 11.69 -3.33 7.17
N VAL A 46 10.52 -2.75 7.43
CA VAL A 46 10.09 -1.47 6.87
C VAL A 46 10.33 -0.32 7.85
N LYS A 47 10.34 0.92 7.36
CA LYS A 47 10.56 2.12 8.19
C LYS A 47 9.39 3.09 8.06
N HIS A 48 9.16 3.88 9.10
CA HIS A 48 8.16 4.96 9.13
C HIS A 48 6.73 4.44 8.91
N PRO A 49 6.15 3.71 9.88
CA PRO A 49 4.72 3.39 9.84
C PRO A 49 3.86 4.68 9.82
N PRO A 50 2.66 4.65 9.21
CA PRO A 50 2.01 3.47 8.64
C PRO A 50 2.55 3.08 7.25
N LYS A 51 2.56 1.77 6.98
CA LYS A 51 2.94 1.20 5.68
C LYS A 51 1.93 0.17 5.23
N VAL A 52 1.65 0.17 3.93
CA VAL A 52 0.88 -0.87 3.25
C VAL A 52 1.85 -1.72 2.46
N LEU A 53 1.79 -3.02 2.68
CA LEU A 53 2.63 -4.02 2.02
C LEU A 53 1.78 -4.79 1.02
N TYR A 54 2.28 -4.95 -0.19
CA TYR A 54 1.65 -5.73 -1.26
C TYR A 54 2.69 -6.25 -2.24
N THR A 55 2.36 -7.31 -2.95
CA THR A 55 3.16 -7.81 -4.07
C THR A 55 2.67 -7.19 -5.38
N ASP A 56 3.57 -6.53 -6.12
CA ASP A 56 3.20 -5.87 -7.37
C ASP A 56 2.99 -6.85 -8.55
N GLN A 57 2.50 -6.34 -9.67
CA GLN A 57 2.26 -7.13 -10.89
C GLN A 57 3.53 -7.75 -11.53
N HIS A 58 4.72 -7.40 -11.05
CA HIS A 58 6.01 -7.96 -11.47
C HIS A 58 6.60 -8.94 -10.44
N GLY A 59 5.90 -9.17 -9.32
CA GLY A 59 6.35 -10.04 -8.23
C GLY A 59 7.30 -9.35 -7.24
N HIS A 60 7.37 -8.02 -7.24
CA HIS A 60 8.17 -7.30 -6.25
C HIS A 60 7.37 -7.04 -4.98
N HIS A 61 8.01 -7.22 -3.82
CA HIS A 61 7.46 -6.79 -2.54
C HIS A 61 7.56 -5.26 -2.41
N VAL A 62 6.41 -4.61 -2.33
CA VAL A 62 6.30 -3.15 -2.23
C VAL A 62 5.80 -2.78 -0.84
N SER A 63 6.46 -1.79 -0.24
CA SER A 63 5.99 -1.14 0.99
C SER A 63 5.80 0.34 0.73
N HIS A 64 4.59 0.88 0.86
CA HIS A 64 4.33 2.28 0.55
C HIS A 64 3.50 3.01 1.61
N ASN A 65 3.51 4.34 1.56
CA ASN A 65 2.70 5.15 2.47
C ASN A 65 1.25 5.11 1.95
N PRO A 66 0.27 4.79 2.78
CA PRO A 66 -1.15 4.80 2.40
C PRO A 66 -1.62 6.12 1.76
N GLU A 67 -1.07 7.27 2.13
CA GLU A 67 -1.46 8.59 1.59
C GLU A 67 -1.17 8.79 0.08
N VAL A 68 -0.36 7.90 -0.52
CA VAL A 68 -0.02 7.95 -1.96
C VAL A 68 -0.53 6.75 -2.74
N ILE A 69 -1.23 5.84 -2.06
CA ILE A 69 -1.89 4.68 -2.64
C ILE A 69 -3.32 5.08 -3.03
N GLU A 70 -3.82 4.50 -4.11
CA GLU A 70 -5.21 4.61 -4.54
C GLU A 70 -5.81 3.20 -4.67
N HIS A 71 -7.08 3.03 -4.27
CA HIS A 71 -7.82 1.79 -4.49
C HIS A 71 -8.18 1.54 -5.96
N GLY A 72 -8.36 0.26 -6.27
CA GLY A 72 -8.86 -0.24 -7.55
C GLY A 72 -7.77 -0.44 -8.59
N GLU A 73 -8.18 -0.69 -9.83
CA GLU A 73 -7.25 -0.88 -10.94
C GLU A 73 -6.79 0.45 -11.53
N TYR A 74 -5.50 0.56 -11.87
CA TYR A 74 -5.02 1.73 -12.57
C TYR A 74 -5.64 1.83 -13.97
N LYS A 75 -6.35 2.93 -14.22
CA LYS A 75 -6.85 3.31 -15.54
C LYS A 75 -5.95 4.39 -16.14
N LYS A 76 -5.27 4.04 -17.23
CA LYS A 76 -4.57 5.04 -18.06
C LYS A 76 -5.63 5.91 -18.72
N LYS A 77 -5.68 7.19 -18.34
CA LYS A 77 -6.48 8.19 -19.05
C LYS A 77 -5.93 8.42 -20.45
#